data_AF-A0A9E3KZJ3-F1
#
_entry.id   AF-A0A9E3KZJ3-F1
#
_cell.length_a   1.000
_cell.length_b   1.000
_cell.length_c   1.000
_cell.angle_alpha   90.00
_cell.angle_beta   90.00
_cell.angle_gamma   90.00
#
_symmetry.space_group_name_H-M   'P 1'
#
loop_
_entity.id
_entity.type
_entity.pdbx_description
1 polymer ?
#
loop_
_entity_poly.entity_id
_entity_poly.type
_entity_poly.pdbx_seq_one_letter_code
_entity_poly.pdbx_strand_id
1 'polypeptide(L)'
;MEASKGTWGGEHIGLEVTEAGGRVEYDCAHGTIDQTIRTDAGGGFRLRGTHVRERGGPVRKGEPEERHPAVYEGRIEGDTMTLTVRESDTGQPVGTFALTFGRQPRVMKCR
;
A
#
# COMPACT_ATOMS: atom_id res chain seq x y z
N MET A 1 -9.09 8.94 -13.97
CA MET A 1 -9.79 9.56 -12.83
C MET A 1 -8.81 9.62 -11.66
N GLU A 2 -9.10 10.26 -10.53
CA GLU A 2 -8.20 10.23 -9.35
C GLU A 2 -8.86 9.45 -8.23
N ALA A 3 -8.08 8.73 -7.43
CA ALA A 3 -8.61 8.02 -6.28
C ALA A 3 -9.14 9.03 -5.24
N SER A 4 -10.27 8.69 -4.60
CA SER A 4 -10.80 9.48 -3.49
C SER A 4 -9.78 9.58 -2.36
N LYS A 5 -9.52 10.81 -1.92
CA LYS A 5 -8.62 11.12 -0.80
C LYS A 5 -9.24 10.64 0.52
N GLY A 6 -8.39 10.17 1.43
CA GLY A 6 -8.77 9.63 2.73
C GLY A 6 -8.51 8.14 2.85
N THR A 7 -9.16 7.52 3.83
CA THR A 7 -8.86 6.15 4.24
C THR A 7 -9.54 5.12 3.35
N TRP A 8 -8.76 4.13 2.93
CA TRP A 8 -9.19 2.91 2.27
C TRP A 8 -8.81 1.73 3.17
N GLY A 9 -9.80 0.96 3.59
CA GLY A 9 -9.61 -0.12 4.56
C GLY A 9 -9.89 -1.49 3.95
N GLY A 10 -8.93 -2.40 4.08
CA GLY A 10 -9.04 -3.80 3.69
C GLY A 10 -8.83 -4.74 4.87
N GLU A 11 -8.88 -6.04 4.57
CA GLU A 11 -8.33 -7.04 5.48
C GLU A 11 -6.81 -7.12 5.29
N HIS A 12 -6.05 -7.08 6.39
CA HIS A 12 -4.57 -7.09 6.39
C HIS A 12 -3.90 -5.87 5.74
N ILE A 13 -4.68 -4.85 5.35
CA ILE A 13 -4.17 -3.64 4.70
C ILE A 13 -4.97 -2.39 5.05
N GLY A 14 -4.27 -1.26 5.14
CA GLY A 14 -4.83 0.08 5.08
C GLY A 14 -4.07 0.95 4.09
N LEU A 15 -4.78 1.83 3.41
CA LEU A 15 -4.19 2.85 2.55
C LEU A 15 -4.80 4.21 2.90
N GLU A 16 -3.96 5.16 3.27
CA GLU A 16 -4.34 6.56 3.41
C GLU A 16 -3.95 7.32 2.14
N VAL A 17 -4.93 7.72 1.33
CA VAL A 17 -4.71 8.45 0.09
C VAL A 17 -4.64 9.95 0.37
N THR A 18 -3.57 10.56 -0.09
CA THR A 18 -3.29 12.00 0.04
C THR A 18 -3.23 12.65 -1.34
N GLU A 19 -3.03 13.96 -1.40
CA GLU A 19 -2.91 14.69 -2.67
C GLU A 19 -1.65 14.30 -3.46
N ALA A 20 -0.58 13.91 -2.75
CA ALA A 20 0.72 13.61 -3.35
C ALA A 20 0.98 12.11 -3.57
N GLY A 21 0.09 11.23 -3.06
CA GLY A 21 0.29 9.79 -3.10
C GLY A 21 -0.44 9.08 -1.97
N GLY A 22 0.21 8.17 -1.25
CA GLY A 22 -0.45 7.48 -0.14
C GLY A 22 0.49 6.77 0.82
N ARG A 23 -0.02 6.44 2.00
CA ARG A 23 0.66 5.61 3.01
C ARG A 23 -0.04 4.28 3.12
N VAL A 24 0.71 3.20 3.06
CA VAL A 24 0.19 1.83 3.11
C VAL A 24 0.64 1.19 4.41
N GLU A 25 -0.30 0.56 5.10
CA GLU A 25 -0.07 -0.20 6.32
C GLU A 25 -0.46 -1.65 6.08
N TYR A 26 0.41 -2.59 6.46
CA TYR A 26 0.17 -4.03 6.43
C TYR A 26 0.36 -4.61 7.83
N ASP A 27 0.00 -5.88 8.00
CA ASP A 27 0.16 -6.61 9.25
C ASP A 27 1.61 -6.58 9.76
N CYS A 28 2.60 -6.76 8.90
CA CYS A 28 4.01 -6.83 9.31
C CYS A 28 4.91 -6.01 8.39
N ALA A 29 4.36 -4.94 7.84
CA ALA A 29 5.06 -4.05 6.94
C ALA A 29 4.34 -2.71 6.87
N HIS A 30 5.00 -1.72 6.30
CA HIS A 30 4.39 -0.48 5.84
C HIS A 30 5.00 -0.07 4.51
N GLY A 31 4.43 0.96 3.88
CA GLY A 31 4.91 1.45 2.60
C GLY A 31 4.37 2.81 2.23
N THR A 32 4.88 3.33 1.11
CA THR A 32 4.45 4.60 0.53
C THR A 32 4.16 4.43 -0.93
N ILE A 33 3.21 5.20 -1.44
CA ILE A 33 3.01 5.46 -2.86
C ILE A 33 3.46 6.89 -3.10
N ASP A 34 4.50 7.07 -3.91
CA ASP A 34 5.22 8.35 -4.01
C ASP A 34 4.65 9.26 -5.11
N GLN A 35 3.51 8.88 -5.67
CA GLN A 35 2.86 9.54 -6.80
C GLN A 35 1.35 9.60 -6.56
N THR A 36 0.72 10.70 -6.98
CA THR A 36 -0.73 10.85 -6.96
C THR A 36 -1.42 9.67 -7.63
N ILE A 37 -2.44 9.10 -6.98
CA ILE A 37 -3.13 7.90 -7.45
C ILE A 37 -4.13 8.28 -8.54
N ARG A 38 -3.64 8.33 -9.78
CA ARG A 38 -4.43 8.60 -10.98
C ARG A 38 -4.70 7.30 -11.71
N THR A 39 -5.96 7.05 -11.99
CA THR A 39 -6.45 5.90 -12.77
C THR A 39 -6.62 6.25 -14.25
N ASP A 40 -6.44 5.25 -15.10
CA ASP A 40 -6.79 5.29 -16.52
C ASP A 40 -8.31 5.24 -16.75
N ALA A 41 -8.72 5.20 -18.03
CA ALA A 41 -10.13 5.14 -18.41
C ALA A 41 -10.84 3.84 -17.96
N GLY A 42 -10.09 2.78 -17.67
CA GLY A 42 -10.59 1.49 -17.16
C GLY A 42 -10.50 1.35 -15.64
N GLY A 43 -10.19 2.43 -14.92
CA GLY A 43 -10.03 2.45 -13.47
C GLY A 43 -8.71 1.89 -12.96
N GLY A 44 -7.79 1.50 -13.85
CA GLY A 44 -6.50 0.91 -13.51
C GLY A 44 -5.43 1.94 -13.18
N PHE A 45 -4.46 1.59 -12.33
CA PHE A 45 -3.27 2.38 -12.07
C PHE A 45 -2.05 1.50 -11.81
N ARG A 46 -0.87 2.05 -12.07
CA ARG A 46 0.42 1.44 -11.75
C ARG A 46 1.38 2.52 -11.29
N LEU A 47 1.78 2.48 -10.02
CA LEU A 47 2.54 3.53 -9.36
C LEU A 47 3.77 2.97 -8.67
N ARG A 48 4.78 3.80 -8.51
CA ARG A 48 5.99 3.46 -7.76
C ARG A 48 5.85 3.90 -6.31
N GLY A 49 6.56 3.20 -5.46
CA GLY A 49 6.59 3.48 -4.05
C GLY A 49 7.65 2.68 -3.33
N THR A 50 7.48 2.53 -2.02
CA THR A 50 8.40 1.81 -1.17
C THR A 50 7.67 0.81 -0.29
N HIS A 51 8.23 -0.38 -0.13
CA HIS A 51 7.80 -1.39 0.83
C HIS A 51 8.88 -1.55 1.90
N VAL A 52 8.49 -1.51 3.17
CA VAL A 52 9.37 -1.71 4.32
C VAL A 52 8.81 -2.85 5.15
N ARG A 53 9.59 -3.93 5.28
CA ARG A 53 9.20 -5.06 6.14
C ARG A 53 9.49 -4.72 7.58
N GLU A 54 8.48 -4.86 8.44
CA GLU A 54 8.65 -4.72 9.88
C GLU A 54 9.15 -6.05 10.45
N ARG A 55 10.14 -5.97 11.35
CA ARG A 55 10.63 -7.13 12.10
C ARG A 55 10.01 -7.09 13.49
N GLY A 56 9.55 -8.24 14.00
CA GLY A 56 9.16 -8.37 15.40
C GLY A 56 10.39 -8.15 16.31
N GLY A 57 10.22 -7.37 17.39
CA GLY A 57 11.26 -7.08 18.38
C GLY A 57 11.74 -5.61 18.40
N PRO A 58 12.60 -5.24 19.37
CA PRO A 58 13.08 -3.86 19.50
C PRO A 58 13.91 -3.47 18.28
N VAL A 59 13.43 -2.48 17.50
CA VAL A 59 14.24 -1.86 16.45
C VAL A 59 15.44 -1.17 17.12
N ARG A 60 16.65 -1.68 16.88
CA ARG A 60 17.86 -1.00 17.37
C ARG A 60 18.08 0.25 16.53
N LYS A 61 18.26 1.41 17.17
CA LYS A 61 18.64 2.65 16.47
C LYS A 61 19.91 2.38 15.65
N GLY A 62 19.79 2.41 14.32
CA GLY A 62 20.90 2.18 13.38
C GLY A 62 20.85 0.85 12.61
N GLU A 63 19.90 -0.04 12.88
CA GLU A 63 19.67 -1.17 11.99
C GLU A 63 18.99 -0.70 10.69
N PRO A 64 19.51 -1.10 9.51
CA PRO A 64 18.89 -0.75 8.25
C PRO A 64 17.52 -1.43 8.15
N GLU A 65 16.48 -0.62 7.93
CA GLU A 65 15.16 -1.10 7.55
C GLU A 65 15.27 -1.93 6.27
N GLU A 66 14.53 -3.04 6.21
CA GLU A 66 14.43 -3.86 4.99
C GLU A 66 13.50 -3.16 4.00
N ARG A 67 14.06 -2.11 3.38
CA ARG A 67 13.40 -1.20 2.46
C ARG A 67 13.63 -1.65 1.02
N HIS A 68 12.54 -1.93 0.32
CA HIS A 68 12.54 -2.34 -1.08
C HIS A 68 11.71 -1.36 -1.91
N PRO A 69 12.17 -0.97 -3.12
CA PRO A 69 11.33 -0.23 -4.05
C PRO A 69 10.16 -1.12 -4.49
N ALA A 70 8.94 -0.61 -4.45
CA ALA A 70 7.73 -1.37 -4.75
C ALA A 70 6.95 -0.77 -5.92
N VAL A 71 6.20 -1.64 -6.60
CA VAL A 71 5.19 -1.26 -7.59
C VAL A 71 3.82 -1.63 -7.04
N TYR A 72 2.95 -0.62 -7.05
CA TYR A 72 1.56 -0.67 -6.64
C TYR A 72 0.69 -0.66 -7.87
N GLU A 73 0.08 -1.79 -8.16
CA GLU A 73 -0.91 -1.90 -9.22
C GLU A 73 -2.28 -2.05 -8.64
N GLY A 74 -3.23 -1.27 -9.09
CA GLY A 74 -4.57 -1.47 -8.64
C GLY A 74 -5.60 -1.08 -9.66
N ARG A 75 -6.83 -1.40 -9.30
CA ARG A 75 -8.02 -1.06 -10.05
C ARG A 75 -9.09 -0.57 -9.11
N ILE A 76 -9.68 0.58 -9.42
CA ILE A 76 -10.77 1.17 -8.66
C ILE A 76 -12.06 0.99 -9.45
N GLU A 77 -13.03 0.36 -8.82
CA GLU A 77 -14.38 0.17 -9.33
C GLU A 77 -15.36 0.69 -8.27
N GLY A 78 -15.89 1.90 -8.48
CA GLY A 78 -16.72 2.58 -7.48
C GLY A 78 -15.94 2.93 -6.21
N ASP A 79 -16.36 2.37 -5.08
CA ASP A 79 -15.74 2.53 -3.76
C ASP A 79 -14.77 1.39 -3.40
N THR A 80 -14.57 0.44 -4.31
CA THR A 80 -13.73 -0.74 -4.10
C THR A 80 -12.44 -0.64 -4.90
N MET A 81 -11.32 -1.00 -4.27
CA MET A 81 -10.00 -1.02 -4.87
C MET A 81 -9.38 -2.40 -4.69
N THR A 82 -8.99 -3.02 -5.81
CA THR A 82 -8.09 -4.18 -5.77
C THR A 82 -6.66 -3.68 -5.94
N LEU A 83 -5.79 -3.97 -4.99
CA LEU A 83 -4.39 -3.52 -4.98
C LEU A 83 -3.44 -4.72 -4.90
N THR A 84 -2.60 -4.87 -5.89
CA THR A 84 -1.49 -5.83 -5.95
C THR A 84 -0.18 -5.09 -5.73
N VAL A 85 0.62 -5.58 -4.80
CA VAL A 85 1.91 -4.99 -4.42
C VAL A 85 3.02 -5.98 -4.68
N ARG A 86 4.10 -5.49 -5.27
CA ARG A 86 5.28 -6.28 -5.63
C ARG A 86 6.55 -5.48 -5.47
N GLU A 87 7.58 -6.11 -4.95
CA GLU A 87 8.94 -5.56 -4.90
C GLU A 87 9.51 -5.50 -6.32
N SER A 88 10.04 -4.35 -6.70
CA SER A 88 10.47 -4.06 -8.07
C SER A 88 11.93 -4.42 -8.34
N ASP A 89 12.73 -4.56 -7.29
CA ASP A 89 14.12 -5.02 -7.30
C ASP A 89 14.21 -6.56 -7.32
N THR A 90 13.40 -7.24 -6.52
CA THR A 90 13.39 -8.71 -6.42
C THR A 90 12.32 -9.38 -7.29
N GLY A 91 11.28 -8.63 -7.69
CA GLY A 91 10.09 -9.18 -8.34
C GLY A 91 9.16 -9.94 -7.38
N GLN A 92 9.46 -9.96 -6.07
CA GLN A 92 8.72 -10.73 -5.09
C GLN A 92 7.31 -10.14 -4.89
N PRO A 93 6.24 -10.95 -4.98
CA PRO A 93 4.90 -10.48 -4.64
C PRO A 93 4.79 -10.25 -3.13
N VAL A 94 4.31 -9.08 -2.74
CA VAL A 94 3.96 -8.77 -1.34
C VAL A 94 2.55 -9.28 -1.05
N GLY A 95 1.62 -9.08 -1.99
CA GLY A 95 0.25 -9.59 -1.89
C GLY A 95 -0.74 -8.85 -2.79
N THR A 96 -1.96 -9.39 -2.85
CA THR A 96 -3.12 -8.75 -3.48
C THR A 96 -4.21 -8.57 -2.44
N PHE A 97 -4.74 -7.36 -2.34
CA PHE A 97 -5.68 -6.96 -1.30
C PHE A 97 -6.89 -6.25 -1.89
N ALA A 98 -8.03 -6.37 -1.22
CA ALA A 98 -9.23 -5.60 -1.50
C ALA A 98 -9.39 -4.52 -0.42
N LEU A 99 -9.53 -3.27 -0.83
CA LEU A 99 -9.80 -2.13 0.03
C LEU A 99 -11.13 -1.49 -0.34
N THR A 100 -11.81 -0.93 0.65
CA THR A 100 -13.04 -0.16 0.43
C THR A 100 -12.84 1.26 0.98
N PHE A 101 -13.25 2.26 0.22
CA PHE A 101 -13.19 3.66 0.62
C PHE A 101 -14.05 3.90 1.88
N GLY A 102 -13.51 4.65 2.85
CA GLY A 102 -14.18 4.98 4.12
C GLY A 102 -14.26 3.82 5.12
N ARG A 103 -13.85 2.61 4.75
CA ARG A 103 -13.79 1.46 5.67
C ARG A 103 -12.54 1.57 6.56
N GLN A 104 -12.68 1.19 7.83
CA GLN A 104 -11.54 1.11 8.74
C GLN A 104 -10.63 -0.08 8.36
N PRO A 105 -9.30 0.11 8.33
CA PRO A 105 -8.36 -0.97 8.03
C PRO A 105 -8.31 -1.98 9.17
N ARG A 106 -8.29 -3.28 8.82
CA ARG A 106 -8.13 -4.39 9.77
C ARG A 106 -6.70 -4.92 9.67
N VAL A 107 -5.75 -4.16 10.23
CA VAL A 107 -4.32 -4.49 10.24
C VAL A 107 -3.92 -5.02 11.61
N MET A 108 -3.26 -6.16 11.64
CA MET A 108 -2.76 -6.80 12.86
C MET A 108 -1.24 -6.73 12.89
N LYS A 109 -0.69 -5.84 13.74
CA LYS A 109 0.76 -5.67 13.83
C LYS A 109 1.46 -6.94 14.35
N CYS A 110 2.52 -7.34 13.67
CA CYS A 110 3.42 -8.41 14.12
C CYS A 110 3.90 -8.16 15.56
N ARG A 111 3.91 -9.21 16.39
CA ARG A 111 4.43 -9.17 17.77
C ARG A 111 5.90 -9.55 17.85
#